data_AF-A0A928HKF9-F1
#
_entry.id   AF-A0A928HKF9-F1
#
_cell.length_a   1.000
_cell.length_b   1.000
_cell.length_c   1.000
_cell.angle_alpha   90.00
_cell.angle_beta   90.00
_cell.angle_gamma   90.00
#
_symmetry.space_group_name_H-M   'P 1'
#
loop_
_entity.id
_entity.type
_entity.pdbx_description
1 polymer ?
#
loop_
_entity_poly.entity_id
_entity_poly.type
_entity_poly.pdbx_seq_one_letter_code
_entity_poly.pdbx_strand_id
1 'polypeptide(L)'
;MKKRIASCLFCAALSVASFCDGKEMRLDWQTGDRWTVETVPQMSVTSDASSSAGKGIRWSFEVTGTEKIHDRNCWRASIRCAEPGVRSPEVEIWVDQKSGMLIRTTSRVKRGERTAEFTETYLTSDGQPTPVLGMLSSLPLDMPIFNSLAGRTKSLEPQIYETVIGNGKTKSLEDLGFASIVSQNIKSVPAAQVKSLNVPAVSSSENVNVEIRSGNRTVRQIWAPGKPWPIFSDNGVTHSRLLEYIPANSEGDE
;
A
#
# COMPACT_ATOMS: atom_id res chain seq x y z
N MET A 1 -5.34 65.23 -23.01
CA MET A 1 -5.93 63.90 -22.73
C MET A 1 -4.88 63.03 -22.05
N LYS A 2 -4.95 62.86 -20.71
CA LYS A 2 -4.04 62.02 -19.94
C LYS A 2 -4.74 60.68 -19.66
N LYS A 3 -4.31 59.59 -20.32
CA LYS A 3 -4.79 58.22 -20.02
C LYS A 3 -4.10 57.74 -18.74
N ARG A 4 -4.87 57.56 -17.67
CA ARG A 4 -4.45 56.85 -16.46
C ARG A 4 -4.57 55.35 -16.75
N ILE A 5 -3.45 54.64 -16.74
CA ILE A 5 -3.42 53.17 -16.74
C ILE A 5 -3.56 52.73 -15.29
N ALA A 6 -4.68 52.07 -14.98
CA ALA A 6 -4.89 51.43 -13.69
C ALA A 6 -4.08 50.13 -13.66
N SER A 7 -3.00 50.09 -12.87
CA SER A 7 -2.35 48.84 -12.49
C SER A 7 -3.28 48.06 -11.56
N CYS A 8 -3.97 47.06 -12.09
CA CYS A 8 -4.52 45.98 -11.28
C CYS A 8 -3.35 45.19 -10.68
N LEU A 9 -3.09 45.39 -9.38
CA LEU A 9 -2.32 44.45 -8.57
C LEU A 9 -3.07 43.11 -8.58
N PHE A 10 -2.55 42.14 -9.33
CA PHE A 10 -2.88 40.75 -9.14
C PHE A 10 -2.18 40.26 -7.87
N CYS A 11 -2.89 40.29 -6.74
CA CYS A 11 -2.52 39.48 -5.58
C CYS A 11 -2.79 38.01 -5.93
N ALA A 12 -1.83 37.37 -6.60
CA ALA A 12 -1.76 35.91 -6.62
C ALA A 12 -1.42 35.46 -5.20
N ALA A 13 -2.45 35.16 -4.41
CA ALA A 13 -2.31 34.43 -3.16
C ALA A 13 -1.78 33.02 -3.51
N LEU A 14 -0.45 32.90 -3.55
CA LEU A 14 0.23 31.62 -3.38
C LEU A 14 -0.10 31.13 -1.98
N SER A 15 -1.22 30.40 -1.87
CA SER A 15 -1.43 29.47 -0.78
C SER A 15 -0.35 28.40 -0.94
N VAL A 16 0.80 28.66 -0.33
CA VAL A 16 1.76 27.61 0.01
C VAL A 16 0.99 26.77 1.02
N ALA A 17 0.43 25.66 0.56
CA ALA A 17 -0.10 24.65 1.46
C ALA A 17 1.04 24.27 2.39
N SER A 18 0.95 24.73 3.64
CA SER A 18 1.83 24.33 4.73
C SER A 18 1.67 22.81 4.86
N PHE A 19 2.63 22.09 4.29
CA PHE A 19 2.67 20.63 4.37
C PHE A 19 3.05 20.26 5.80
N CYS A 20 2.36 19.23 6.31
CA CYS A 20 2.44 18.64 7.65
C CYS A 20 3.73 18.96 8.40
N ASP A 21 3.60 19.62 9.57
CA ASP A 21 4.68 19.86 10.52
C ASP A 21 5.20 18.50 11.05
N GLY A 22 6.14 17.90 10.33
CA GLY A 22 7.12 16.95 10.87
C GLY A 22 6.66 15.55 11.25
N LYS A 23 5.39 15.16 11.10
CA LYS A 23 5.00 13.74 11.20
C LYS A 23 5.24 13.05 9.85
N GLU A 24 6.45 12.53 9.71
CA GLU A 24 6.89 11.75 8.56
C GLU A 24 5.91 10.58 8.35
N MET A 25 5.24 10.54 7.19
CA MET A 25 4.49 9.35 6.77
C MET A 25 5.52 8.24 6.62
N ARG A 26 5.62 7.34 7.60
CA ARG A 26 6.56 6.23 7.57
C ARG A 26 5.90 5.02 8.21
N LEU A 27 6.19 3.85 7.64
CA LEU A 27 5.87 2.59 8.30
C LEU A 27 6.80 2.43 9.50
N ASP A 28 6.22 2.29 10.68
CA ASP A 28 6.94 2.07 11.92
C ASP A 28 6.46 0.77 12.56
N TRP A 29 6.53 -0.31 11.79
CA TRP A 29 6.08 -1.62 12.23
C TRP A 29 6.96 -2.15 13.36
N GLN A 30 6.33 -2.81 14.32
CA GLN A 30 6.98 -3.54 15.40
C GLN A 30 6.54 -5.00 15.37
N THR A 31 7.44 -5.90 15.79
CA THR A 31 7.08 -7.31 15.97
C THR A 31 5.92 -7.41 16.97
N GLY A 32 4.83 -8.07 16.57
CA GLY A 32 3.59 -8.17 17.34
C GLY A 32 2.48 -7.21 16.89
N ASP A 33 2.78 -6.22 16.03
CA ASP A 33 1.73 -5.39 15.44
C ASP A 33 0.77 -6.25 14.62
N ARG A 34 -0.53 -6.03 14.82
CA ARG A 34 -1.61 -6.73 14.12
C ARG A 34 -2.61 -5.76 13.52
N TRP A 35 -3.11 -6.05 12.33
CA TRP A 35 -4.19 -5.27 11.75
C TRP A 35 -5.11 -6.12 10.89
N THR A 36 -6.35 -5.65 10.74
CA THR A 36 -7.36 -6.31 9.90
C THR A 36 -7.78 -5.38 8.78
N VAL A 37 -7.76 -5.89 7.54
CA VAL A 37 -8.20 -5.19 6.34
C VAL A 37 -9.39 -5.93 5.74
N GLU A 38 -10.45 -5.23 5.40
CA GLU A 38 -11.54 -5.78 4.60
C GLU A 38 -11.35 -5.41 3.13
N THR A 39 -11.54 -6.37 2.23
CA THR A 39 -11.56 -6.15 0.78
C THR A 39 -12.91 -6.52 0.20
N VAL A 40 -13.49 -5.61 -0.57
CA VAL A 40 -14.80 -5.75 -1.23
C VAL A 40 -14.59 -5.64 -2.74
N PRO A 41 -15.04 -6.62 -3.55
CA PRO A 41 -15.04 -6.49 -5.00
C PRO A 41 -15.90 -5.32 -5.46
N GLN A 42 -15.37 -4.51 -6.38
CA GLN A 42 -16.16 -3.60 -7.19
C GLN A 42 -16.83 -4.46 -8.26
N MET A 43 -18.04 -4.96 -8.00
CA MET A 43 -18.80 -5.63 -9.05
C MET A 43 -19.04 -4.63 -10.19
N SER A 44 -18.45 -4.89 -11.36
CA SER A 44 -18.94 -4.31 -12.60
C SER A 44 -20.27 -4.97 -12.89
N VAL A 45 -21.34 -4.22 -12.67
CA VAL A 45 -22.72 -4.61 -12.94
C VAL A 45 -22.86 -5.03 -14.41
N THR A 46 -23.09 -6.32 -14.66
CA THR A 46 -24.14 -6.71 -15.61
C THR A 46 -25.35 -7.11 -14.79
N SER A 47 -26.45 -6.43 -15.08
CA SER A 47 -27.71 -6.39 -14.34
C SER A 47 -28.25 -7.76 -13.95
N ASP A 48 -28.45 -7.97 -12.65
CA ASP A 48 -29.77 -8.33 -12.14
C ASP A 48 -29.92 -7.82 -10.71
N ALA A 49 -30.90 -6.96 -10.53
CA ALA A 49 -31.18 -6.21 -9.32
C ALA A 49 -31.75 -7.12 -8.23
N SER A 50 -30.90 -7.92 -7.60
CA SER A 50 -31.17 -8.50 -6.27
C SER A 50 -29.93 -9.06 -5.56
N SER A 51 -28.73 -9.00 -6.15
CA SER A 51 -27.54 -9.54 -5.47
C SER A 51 -27.13 -8.63 -4.32
N SER A 52 -27.30 -9.14 -3.10
CA SER A 52 -26.62 -8.66 -1.91
C SER A 52 -25.19 -8.25 -2.24
N ALA A 53 -24.79 -7.03 -1.88
CA ALA A 53 -23.41 -6.61 -1.94
C ALA A 53 -22.55 -7.72 -1.33
N GLY A 54 -21.65 -8.31 -2.13
CA GLY A 54 -20.87 -9.46 -1.70
C GLY A 54 -20.20 -9.16 -0.37
N LYS A 55 -20.34 -10.07 0.59
CA LYS A 55 -19.69 -9.96 1.90
C LYS A 55 -18.18 -9.75 1.69
N GLY A 56 -17.62 -8.69 2.28
CA GLY A 56 -16.19 -8.41 2.17
C GLY A 56 -15.34 -9.57 2.72
N ILE A 57 -14.15 -9.74 2.16
CA ILE A 57 -13.15 -10.69 2.66
C ILE A 57 -12.26 -9.97 3.64
N ARG A 58 -12.17 -10.46 4.87
CA ARG A 58 -11.24 -9.92 5.88
C ARG A 58 -9.90 -10.64 5.84
N TRP A 59 -8.85 -9.85 5.92
CA TRP A 59 -7.46 -10.27 5.93
C TRP A 59 -6.82 -9.80 7.23
N SER A 60 -6.26 -10.73 7.98
CA SER A 60 -5.49 -10.43 9.19
C SER A 60 -4.01 -10.41 8.85
N PHE A 61 -3.34 -9.35 9.28
CA PHE A 61 -1.92 -9.13 9.14
C PHE A 61 -1.27 -9.17 10.53
N GLU A 62 -0.07 -9.72 10.60
CA GLU A 62 0.74 -9.75 11.82
C GLU A 62 2.22 -9.61 11.48
N VAL A 63 2.92 -8.67 12.10
CA VAL A 63 4.38 -8.55 11.98
C VAL A 63 5.02 -9.59 12.88
N THR A 64 5.46 -10.68 12.27
CA THR A 64 6.00 -11.87 12.96
C THR A 64 7.46 -11.74 13.38
N GLY A 65 8.18 -10.73 12.87
CA GLY A 65 9.59 -10.55 13.19
C GLY A 65 10.35 -9.71 12.18
N THR A 66 11.67 -9.84 12.20
CA THR A 66 12.60 -9.19 11.28
C THR A 66 13.53 -10.21 10.64
N GLU A 67 13.94 -9.96 9.41
CA GLU A 67 14.82 -10.84 8.64
C GLU A 67 15.71 -10.03 7.70
N LYS A 68 16.95 -10.47 7.49
CA LYS A 68 17.87 -9.81 6.56
C LYS A 68 17.75 -10.44 5.16
N ILE A 69 17.27 -9.67 4.19
CA ILE A 69 17.08 -10.09 2.79
C ILE A 69 17.93 -9.20 1.86
N HIS A 70 18.85 -9.77 1.09
CA HIS A 70 19.73 -9.03 0.17
C HIS A 70 20.39 -7.80 0.81
N ASP A 71 20.96 -8.00 2.00
CA ASP A 71 21.58 -6.94 2.81
C ASP A 71 20.66 -5.85 3.37
N ARG A 72 19.34 -6.04 3.30
CA ARG A 72 18.33 -5.14 3.88
C ARG A 72 17.70 -5.78 5.11
N ASN A 73 17.59 -5.01 6.19
CA ASN A 73 16.76 -5.40 7.33
C ASN A 73 15.31 -5.20 6.94
N CYS A 74 14.53 -6.28 6.96
CA CYS A 74 13.13 -6.28 6.57
C CYS A 74 12.25 -6.67 7.75
N TRP A 75 11.09 -6.04 7.89
CA TRP A 75 9.99 -6.62 8.66
C TRP A 75 9.41 -7.79 7.89
N ARG A 76 9.05 -8.87 8.60
CA ARG A 76 8.33 -10.02 8.05
C ARG A 76 6.91 -10.02 8.59
N ALA A 77 5.91 -9.81 7.73
CA ALA A 77 4.51 -9.88 8.11
C ALA A 77 3.82 -11.09 7.47
N SER A 78 2.99 -11.79 8.25
CA SER A 78 2.12 -12.85 7.76
C SER A 78 0.73 -12.29 7.47
N ILE A 79 0.07 -12.82 6.45
CA ILE A 79 -1.25 -12.41 5.99
C ILE A 79 -2.11 -13.66 5.83
N ARG A 80 -3.30 -13.64 6.45
CA ARG A 80 -4.24 -14.77 6.44
C ARG A 80 -5.65 -14.28 6.19
N CYS A 81 -6.44 -15.07 5.47
CA CYS A 81 -7.88 -14.82 5.39
C CYS A 81 -8.53 -15.14 6.73
N ALA A 82 -9.29 -14.19 7.27
CA ALA A 82 -10.04 -14.32 8.52
C ALA A 82 -11.46 -14.87 8.31
N GLU A 83 -11.86 -15.13 7.07
CA GLU A 83 -13.21 -15.64 6.77
C GLU A 83 -13.28 -17.16 6.95
N PRO A 84 -14.19 -17.67 7.82
CA PRO A 84 -14.35 -19.10 8.06
C PRO A 84 -14.68 -19.86 6.77
N GLY A 85 -14.02 -21.01 6.58
CA GLY A 85 -14.28 -21.89 5.44
C GLY A 85 -13.73 -21.40 4.09
N VAL A 86 -13.19 -20.19 4.01
CA VAL A 86 -12.53 -19.68 2.80
C VAL A 86 -11.12 -20.25 2.71
N ARG A 87 -10.85 -21.05 1.67
CA ARG A 87 -9.49 -21.49 1.36
C ARG A 87 -8.73 -20.35 0.69
N SER A 88 -7.78 -19.76 1.40
CA SER A 88 -6.86 -18.76 0.87
C SER A 88 -5.41 -19.27 0.92
N PRO A 89 -4.49 -18.71 0.11
CA PRO A 89 -3.08 -18.86 0.39
C PRO A 89 -2.73 -18.33 1.78
N GLU A 90 -1.74 -18.94 2.41
CA GLU A 90 -0.96 -18.32 3.49
C GLU A 90 0.08 -17.43 2.82
N VAL A 91 0.09 -16.14 3.11
CA VAL A 91 1.01 -15.18 2.46
C VAL A 91 1.94 -14.57 3.50
N GLU A 92 3.22 -14.46 3.15
CA GLU A 92 4.22 -13.71 3.91
C GLU A 92 4.78 -12.61 3.03
N ILE A 93 5.04 -11.44 3.62
CA ILE A 93 5.67 -10.31 2.96
C ILE A 93 6.89 -9.83 3.74
N TRP A 94 7.89 -9.34 3.01
CA TRP A 94 9.09 -8.73 3.56
C TRP A 94 9.17 -7.29 3.09
N VAL A 95 9.17 -6.35 4.04
CA VAL A 95 9.18 -4.91 3.77
C VAL A 95 10.44 -4.30 4.36
N ASP A 96 11.23 -3.59 3.55
CA ASP A 96 12.48 -2.95 3.97
C ASP A 96 12.20 -1.89 5.06
N GLN A 97 12.83 -2.05 6.23
CA GLN A 97 12.63 -1.17 7.38
C GLN A 97 13.03 0.28 7.11
N LYS A 98 14.02 0.46 6.23
CA LYS A 98 14.56 1.78 5.92
C LYS A 98 13.71 2.53 4.93
N SER A 99 13.06 1.87 3.98
CA SER A 99 12.38 2.55 2.86
C SER A 99 10.87 2.33 2.80
N GLY A 100 10.36 1.28 3.45
CA GLY A 100 8.99 0.82 3.29
C GLY A 100 8.72 0.05 1.99
N MET A 101 9.76 -0.25 1.20
CA MET A 101 9.63 -1.01 -0.05
C MET A 101 9.27 -2.48 0.22
N LEU A 102 8.33 -3.03 -0.53
CA LEU A 102 8.10 -4.48 -0.59
C LEU A 102 9.27 -5.16 -1.31
N ILE A 103 9.95 -6.08 -0.63
CA ILE A 103 11.13 -6.79 -1.15
C ILE A 103 10.77 -8.18 -1.64
N ARG A 104 9.86 -8.87 -0.94
CA ARG A 104 9.49 -10.24 -1.26
C ARG A 104 8.05 -10.53 -0.83
N THR A 105 7.38 -11.39 -1.60
CA THR A 105 6.16 -12.09 -1.20
C THR A 105 6.39 -13.59 -1.30
N THR A 106 5.83 -14.36 -0.39
CA THR A 106 5.76 -15.83 -0.49
C THR A 106 4.33 -16.26 -0.24
N SER A 107 3.74 -16.98 -1.19
CA SER A 107 2.39 -17.52 -1.10
C SER A 107 2.43 -19.04 -1.04
N ARG A 108 1.78 -19.64 -0.04
CA ARG A 108 1.65 -21.09 0.12
C ARG A 108 0.19 -21.52 -0.03
N VAL A 109 -0.07 -22.40 -0.98
CA VAL A 109 -1.41 -22.95 -1.24
C VAL A 109 -1.41 -24.44 -0.98
N LYS A 110 -2.25 -24.89 -0.04
CA LYS A 110 -2.49 -26.31 0.20
C LYS A 110 -3.52 -26.86 -0.79
N ARG A 111 -3.17 -27.93 -1.50
CA ARG A 111 -4.06 -28.69 -2.40
C ARG A 111 -3.98 -30.17 -2.03
N GLY A 112 -4.91 -30.61 -1.18
CA GLY A 112 -4.86 -31.95 -0.58
C GLY A 112 -3.63 -32.07 0.33
N GLU A 113 -2.83 -33.11 0.14
CA GLU A 113 -1.58 -33.33 0.89
C GLU A 113 -0.38 -32.53 0.36
N ARG A 114 -0.52 -31.86 -0.80
CA ARG A 114 0.57 -31.09 -1.42
C ARG A 114 0.48 -29.62 -1.05
N THR A 115 1.62 -29.02 -0.75
CA THR A 115 1.78 -27.57 -0.61
C THR A 115 2.54 -27.04 -1.81
N ALA A 116 1.92 -26.14 -2.57
CA ALA A 116 2.61 -25.35 -3.57
C ALA A 116 3.08 -24.03 -2.94
N GLU A 117 4.34 -23.68 -3.16
CA GLU A 117 4.93 -22.40 -2.72
C GLU A 117 5.32 -21.59 -3.94
N PHE A 118 5.07 -20.29 -3.87
CA PHE A 118 5.35 -19.33 -4.91
C PHE A 118 6.00 -18.09 -4.29
N THR A 119 7.16 -17.68 -4.80
CA THR A 119 7.89 -16.52 -4.29
C THR A 119 8.04 -15.48 -5.40
N GLU A 120 7.71 -14.24 -5.07
CA GLU A 120 8.04 -13.07 -5.89
C GLU A 120 9.10 -12.26 -5.16
N THR A 121 10.16 -11.86 -5.87
CA THR A 121 11.17 -10.94 -5.36
C THR A 121 11.20 -9.69 -6.20
N TYR A 122 11.23 -8.53 -5.54
CA TYR A 122 11.21 -7.22 -6.18
C TYR A 122 12.61 -6.60 -6.08
N LEU A 123 13.24 -6.39 -7.23
CA LEU A 123 14.62 -5.95 -7.35
C LEU A 123 14.67 -4.57 -8.02
N THR A 124 15.54 -3.69 -7.53
CA THR A 124 15.82 -2.41 -8.17
C THR A 124 17.26 -2.38 -8.67
N SER A 125 17.48 -1.87 -9.88
CA SER A 125 18.77 -1.93 -10.57
C SER A 125 19.83 -1.01 -9.98
N ASP A 126 19.42 0.07 -9.31
CA ASP A 126 20.28 1.12 -8.75
C ASP A 126 20.28 1.14 -7.21
N GLY A 127 19.60 0.16 -6.60
CA GLY A 127 19.40 0.07 -5.16
C GLY A 127 18.45 1.12 -4.58
N GLN A 128 17.92 2.04 -5.40
CA GLN A 128 16.96 3.05 -4.97
C GLN A 128 15.63 2.39 -4.63
N PRO A 129 15.00 2.74 -3.50
CA PRO A 129 13.67 2.27 -3.19
C PRO A 129 12.65 2.73 -4.24
N THR A 130 11.78 1.82 -4.63
CA THR A 130 10.79 2.01 -5.69
C THR A 130 9.43 1.51 -5.20
N PRO A 131 8.32 2.22 -5.44
CA PRO A 131 6.99 1.74 -5.06
C PRO A 131 6.68 0.44 -5.80
N VAL A 132 6.00 -0.48 -5.12
CA VAL A 132 5.69 -1.79 -5.68
C VAL A 132 4.20 -1.92 -5.86
N LEU A 133 3.79 -2.26 -7.08
CA LEU A 133 2.45 -2.75 -7.38
C LEU A 133 2.51 -4.28 -7.40
N GLY A 134 1.97 -4.92 -6.37
CA GLY A 134 1.90 -6.38 -6.30
C GLY A 134 1.03 -6.93 -7.42
N MET A 135 1.17 -8.20 -7.83
CA MET A 135 0.29 -8.75 -8.88
C MET A 135 -1.19 -8.61 -8.52
N LEU A 136 -2.06 -8.47 -9.53
CA LEU A 136 -3.51 -8.33 -9.36
C LEU A 136 -4.04 -9.47 -8.48
N SER A 137 -4.26 -9.16 -7.22
CA SER A 137 -4.78 -10.07 -6.22
C SER A 137 -5.84 -9.34 -5.39
N SER A 138 -6.75 -10.10 -4.79
CA SER A 138 -7.68 -9.58 -3.79
C SER A 138 -6.98 -9.12 -2.50
N LEU A 139 -5.66 -9.32 -2.41
CA LEU A 139 -4.82 -8.87 -1.33
C LEU A 139 -4.24 -7.51 -1.70
N PRO A 140 -4.51 -6.45 -0.93
CA PRO A 140 -3.81 -5.20 -1.14
C PRO A 140 -2.36 -5.43 -0.70
N LEU A 141 -1.43 -5.52 -1.65
CA LEU A 141 0.01 -5.66 -1.39
C LEU A 141 0.80 -4.47 -1.97
N ASP A 142 0.09 -3.48 -2.51
CA ASP A 142 0.69 -2.32 -3.14
C ASP A 142 1.34 -1.43 -2.07
N MET A 143 2.65 -1.23 -2.17
CA MET A 143 3.45 -0.54 -1.15
C MET A 143 4.11 0.72 -1.75
N PRO A 144 3.72 1.92 -1.29
CA PRO A 144 4.36 3.16 -1.70
C PRO A 144 5.68 3.39 -0.97
N ILE A 145 6.48 4.33 -1.48
CA ILE A 145 7.67 4.83 -0.79
C ILE A 145 7.39 6.23 -0.29
N PHE A 146 7.41 6.40 1.03
CA PHE A 146 7.26 7.71 1.66
C PHE A 146 8.59 8.39 1.97
N ASN A 147 9.68 7.63 2.11
CA ASN A 147 10.93 8.16 2.65
C ASN A 147 11.72 9.04 1.65
N SER A 148 11.16 9.27 0.45
CA SER A 148 11.59 10.29 -0.50
C SER A 148 10.91 11.66 -0.27
N LEU A 149 10.00 11.77 0.70
CA LEU A 149 9.15 12.95 0.96
C LEU A 149 9.78 14.03 1.83
N ALA A 150 11.07 13.94 2.18
CA ALA A 150 11.79 15.07 2.78
C ALA A 150 11.94 16.22 1.75
N GLY A 151 10.85 16.98 1.56
CA GLY A 151 10.80 18.24 0.82
C GLY A 151 10.33 18.20 -0.64
N ARG A 152 9.82 17.08 -1.20
CA ARG A 152 9.38 17.04 -2.62
C ARG A 152 8.01 16.41 -2.82
N THR A 153 6.99 17.26 -2.96
CA THR A 153 5.68 16.94 -3.58
C THR A 153 5.77 16.85 -5.10
N LYS A 154 6.89 16.35 -5.64
CA LYS A 154 7.02 16.14 -7.08
C LYS A 154 6.75 14.67 -7.36
N SER A 155 5.78 14.43 -8.25
CA SER A 155 5.66 13.20 -9.04
C SER A 155 7.03 12.57 -9.17
N LEU A 156 7.22 11.39 -8.58
CA LEU A 156 8.46 10.66 -8.80
C LEU A 156 8.51 10.37 -10.29
N GLU A 157 9.66 10.64 -10.91
CA GLU A 157 9.94 10.17 -12.26
C GLU A 157 9.65 8.67 -12.31
N PRO A 158 9.20 8.11 -13.45
CA PRO A 158 8.96 6.69 -13.54
C PRO A 158 10.20 5.90 -13.10
N GLN A 159 10.01 5.03 -12.11
CA GLN A 159 11.02 4.14 -11.57
C GLN A 159 10.84 2.75 -12.15
N ILE A 160 11.91 1.97 -12.19
CA ILE A 160 11.89 0.61 -12.74
C ILE A 160 12.23 -0.37 -11.64
N TYR A 161 11.43 -1.42 -11.51
CA TYR A 161 11.79 -2.60 -10.73
C TYR A 161 11.58 -3.86 -11.57
N GLU A 162 12.33 -4.90 -11.22
CA GLU A 162 12.18 -6.23 -11.77
C GLU A 162 11.47 -7.11 -10.74
N THR A 163 10.43 -7.82 -11.17
CA THR A 163 9.80 -8.90 -10.40
C THR A 163 10.33 -10.22 -10.92
N VAL A 164 11.00 -10.98 -10.05
CA VAL A 164 11.44 -12.34 -10.35
C VAL A 164 10.51 -13.31 -9.65
N ILE A 165 9.95 -14.23 -10.41
CA ILE A 165 9.00 -15.24 -9.95
C ILE A 165 9.66 -16.62 -10.04
N GLY A 166 9.74 -17.34 -8.92
CA GLY A 166 10.36 -18.67 -8.88
C GLY A 166 10.43 -19.28 -7.48
N ASN A 167 11.14 -20.40 -7.37
CA ASN A 167 11.43 -21.02 -6.08
C ASN A 167 12.51 -20.19 -5.37
N GLY A 168 12.14 -19.45 -4.31
CA GLY A 168 12.98 -18.43 -3.66
C GLY A 168 14.30 -18.90 -3.04
N LYS A 169 14.67 -20.18 -3.18
CA LYS A 169 15.89 -20.78 -2.64
C LYS A 169 17.05 -20.86 -3.64
N THR A 170 16.80 -20.80 -4.94
CA THR A 170 17.84 -20.91 -5.98
C THR A 170 17.39 -20.16 -7.23
N LYS A 171 18.18 -19.18 -7.69
CA LYS A 171 17.96 -18.58 -9.02
C LYS A 171 18.09 -19.69 -10.07
N SER A 172 17.00 -20.14 -10.63
CA SER A 172 16.97 -21.20 -11.63
C SER A 172 16.91 -20.60 -13.03
N LEU A 173 17.36 -21.34 -14.05
CA LEU A 173 17.18 -20.97 -15.46
C LEU A 173 15.68 -20.85 -15.86
N GLU A 174 14.76 -21.27 -15.00
CA GLU A 174 13.32 -21.26 -15.20
C GLU A 174 12.63 -20.06 -14.54
N ASP A 175 13.38 -19.19 -13.84
CA ASP A 175 12.81 -18.02 -13.17
C ASP A 175 12.32 -17.00 -14.20
N LEU A 176 11.08 -16.54 -14.03
CA LEU A 176 10.47 -15.55 -14.92
C LEU A 176 10.67 -14.15 -14.36
N GLY A 177 11.43 -13.33 -15.08
CA GLY A 177 11.66 -11.91 -14.77
C GLY A 177 10.73 -10.99 -15.55
N PHE A 178 10.11 -10.03 -14.87
CA PHE A 178 9.27 -9.00 -15.47
C PHE A 178 9.76 -7.62 -15.04
N ALA A 179 10.08 -6.76 -16.01
CA ALA A 179 10.37 -5.36 -15.73
C ALA A 179 9.06 -4.55 -15.67
N SER A 180 8.89 -3.77 -14.61
CA SER A 180 7.75 -2.87 -14.41
C SER A 180 8.22 -1.43 -14.32
N ILE A 181 7.53 -0.55 -15.05
CA ILE A 181 7.70 0.91 -14.94
C ILE A 181 6.58 1.43 -14.05
N VAL A 182 6.95 2.04 -12.93
CA VAL A 182 6.01 2.51 -11.92
C VAL A 182 6.20 4.00 -11.66
N SER A 183 5.10 4.71 -11.43
CA SER A 183 5.14 6.09 -10.98
C SER A 183 4.27 6.27 -9.75
N GLN A 184 4.63 7.22 -8.90
CA GLN A 184 3.90 7.52 -7.66
C GLN A 184 3.67 9.02 -7.53
N ASN A 185 2.46 9.37 -7.14
CA ASN A 185 2.01 10.73 -6.89
C ASN A 185 1.40 10.82 -5.49
N ILE A 186 1.84 11.79 -4.68
CA ILE A 186 1.38 11.97 -3.31
C ILE A 186 0.80 13.37 -3.14
N LYS A 187 -0.43 13.43 -2.62
CA LYS A 187 -1.17 14.68 -2.38
C LYS A 187 -1.82 14.67 -1.02
N SER A 188 -1.90 15.82 -0.35
CA SER A 188 -2.70 15.94 0.87
C SER A 188 -4.20 15.75 0.56
N VAL A 189 -4.94 15.18 1.50
CA VAL A 189 -6.37 14.90 1.40
C VAL A 189 -7.12 15.59 2.53
N PRO A 190 -8.11 16.45 2.21
CA PRO A 190 -8.96 17.05 3.23
C PRO A 190 -9.73 16.00 4.03
N ALA A 191 -9.86 16.20 5.34
CA ALA A 191 -10.59 15.30 6.24
C ALA A 191 -12.04 15.02 5.79
N ALA A 192 -12.70 15.97 5.14
CA ALA A 192 -14.04 15.79 4.59
C ALA A 192 -14.11 14.67 3.54
N GLN A 193 -13.10 14.52 2.68
CA GLN A 193 -13.04 13.45 1.68
C GLN A 193 -12.78 12.08 2.33
N VAL A 194 -12.08 12.03 3.46
CA VAL A 194 -11.84 10.77 4.18
C VAL A 194 -13.13 10.30 4.86
N LYS A 195 -13.91 11.21 5.45
CA LYS A 195 -15.20 10.88 6.09
C LYS A 195 -16.19 10.22 5.14
N SER A 196 -16.21 10.61 3.86
CA SER A 196 -17.10 10.00 2.86
C SER A 196 -16.78 8.54 2.51
N LEU A 197 -15.63 8.01 2.94
CA LEU A 197 -15.19 6.66 2.59
C LEU A 197 -15.66 5.58 3.58
N ASN A 198 -16.45 5.93 4.60
CA ASN A 198 -16.96 5.00 5.62
C ASN A 198 -15.85 4.11 6.24
N VAL A 199 -14.67 4.70 6.43
CA VAL A 199 -13.54 4.08 7.11
C VAL A 199 -13.70 4.37 8.62
N PRO A 200 -13.41 3.40 9.52
CA PRO A 200 -13.44 3.62 10.96
C PRO A 200 -12.68 4.89 11.32
N ALA A 201 -13.29 5.74 12.15
CA ALA A 201 -12.94 7.15 12.32
C ALA A 201 -11.43 7.36 12.55
N VAL A 202 -10.73 7.81 11.50
CA VAL A 202 -9.35 8.28 11.60
C VAL A 202 -9.41 9.78 11.83
N SER A 203 -9.14 10.20 13.07
CA SER A 203 -9.21 11.59 13.54
C SER A 203 -8.07 12.49 13.05
N SER A 204 -7.23 12.00 12.14
CA SER A 204 -6.05 12.75 11.67
C SER A 204 -6.46 13.80 10.63
N SER A 205 -6.01 15.04 10.83
CA SER A 205 -6.12 16.15 9.87
C SER A 205 -5.12 16.04 8.71
N GLU A 206 -4.22 15.07 8.72
CA GLU A 206 -3.02 15.00 7.87
C GLU A 206 -3.00 13.72 7.01
N ASN A 207 -4.10 13.42 6.34
CA ASN A 207 -4.16 12.26 5.46
C ASN A 207 -3.54 12.58 4.09
N VAL A 208 -2.92 11.58 3.45
CA VAL A 208 -2.37 11.71 2.09
C VAL A 208 -3.01 10.69 1.15
N ASN A 209 -3.26 11.11 -0.08
CA ASN A 209 -3.63 10.26 -1.20
C ASN A 209 -2.35 9.92 -1.94
N VAL A 210 -2.08 8.62 -2.04
CA VAL A 210 -0.99 8.06 -2.81
C VAL A 210 -1.58 7.34 -4.01
N GLU A 211 -1.18 7.78 -5.19
CA GLU A 211 -1.57 7.15 -6.45
C GLU A 211 -0.34 6.49 -7.05
N ILE A 212 -0.40 5.18 -7.25
CA ILE A 212 0.67 4.37 -7.84
C ILE A 212 0.17 3.86 -9.20
N ARG A 213 0.95 4.05 -10.27
CA ARG A 213 0.58 3.68 -11.64
C ARG A 213 1.64 2.82 -12.30
N SER A 214 1.23 1.74 -12.96
CA SER A 214 2.08 0.93 -13.85
C SER A 214 1.22 0.43 -15.02
N GLY A 215 1.66 0.72 -16.25
CA GLY A 215 0.91 0.40 -17.46
C GLY A 215 -0.53 0.96 -17.43
N ASN A 216 -1.52 0.07 -17.57
CA ASN A 216 -2.95 0.39 -17.51
C ASN A 216 -3.56 0.29 -16.11
N ARG A 217 -2.76 -0.03 -15.08
CA ARG A 217 -3.23 -0.19 -13.70
C ARG A 217 -2.89 1.05 -12.88
N THR A 218 -3.90 1.52 -12.14
CA THR A 218 -3.76 2.59 -11.15
C THR A 218 -4.28 2.09 -9.82
N VAL A 219 -3.51 2.30 -8.75
CA VAL A 219 -3.93 2.06 -7.38
C VAL A 219 -3.94 3.39 -6.66
N ARG A 220 -5.07 3.69 -6.01
CA ARG A 220 -5.26 4.86 -5.18
C ARG A 220 -5.34 4.41 -3.72
N GLN A 221 -4.53 5.00 -2.87
CA GLN A 221 -4.46 4.70 -1.46
C GLN A 221 -4.61 5.97 -0.63
N ILE A 222 -5.27 5.89 0.50
CA ILE A 222 -5.27 6.95 1.49
C ILE A 222 -4.55 6.46 2.72
N TRP A 223 -3.56 7.23 3.15
CA TRP A 223 -2.73 6.94 4.30
C TRP A 223 -2.94 8.00 5.38
N ALA A 224 -2.85 7.55 6.62
CA ALA A 224 -2.89 8.40 7.80
C ALA A 224 -1.64 8.13 8.65
N PRO A 225 -1.09 9.13 9.36
CA PRO A 225 0.09 8.96 10.19
C PRO A 225 -0.12 7.87 11.26
N GLY A 226 0.92 7.09 11.52
CA GLY A 226 0.90 6.04 12.56
C GLY A 226 0.00 4.84 12.26
N LYS A 227 -0.50 4.70 11.04
CA LYS A 227 -1.22 3.50 10.60
C LYS A 227 -0.28 2.53 9.89
N PRO A 228 -0.42 1.20 10.09
CA PRO A 228 0.48 0.21 9.50
C PRO A 228 0.19 -0.05 8.03
N TRP A 229 -0.98 0.40 7.54
CA TRP A 229 -1.53 0.08 6.24
C TRP A 229 -2.39 1.26 5.75
N PRO A 230 -2.65 1.45 4.45
CA PRO A 230 -3.59 2.45 3.98
C PRO A 230 -4.96 2.27 4.65
N ILE A 231 -5.52 3.38 5.09
CA ILE A 231 -6.85 3.40 5.69
C ILE A 231 -7.94 3.10 4.63
N PHE A 232 -7.64 3.37 3.36
CA PHE A 232 -8.44 3.01 2.21
C PHE A 232 -7.55 2.73 1.00
N SER A 233 -7.89 1.74 0.18
CA SER A 233 -7.21 1.43 -1.08
C SER A 233 -8.22 1.06 -2.16
N ASP A 234 -7.95 1.47 -3.39
CA ASP A 234 -8.75 1.21 -4.59
C ASP A 234 -7.81 0.84 -5.74
N ASN A 235 -8.00 -0.32 -6.36
CA ASN A 235 -7.22 -0.75 -7.52
C ASN A 235 -8.06 -0.86 -8.81
N GLY A 236 -9.30 -0.35 -8.81
CA GLY A 236 -10.26 -0.44 -9.92
C GLY A 236 -10.99 -1.78 -10.04
N VAL A 237 -10.66 -2.76 -9.19
CA VAL A 237 -11.30 -4.10 -9.14
C VAL A 237 -11.86 -4.37 -7.75
N THR A 238 -11.19 -3.91 -6.72
CA THR A 238 -11.55 -4.08 -5.32
C THR A 238 -11.27 -2.79 -4.56
N HIS A 239 -12.09 -2.54 -3.54
CA HIS A 239 -11.79 -1.59 -2.49
C HIS A 239 -11.35 -2.32 -1.24
N SER A 240 -10.30 -1.82 -0.58
CA SER A 240 -9.87 -2.31 0.72
C SER A 240 -9.92 -1.20 1.76
N ARG A 241 -10.26 -1.53 3.00
CA ARG A 241 -10.26 -0.59 4.12
C ARG A 241 -9.64 -1.20 5.37
N LEU A 242 -8.87 -0.40 6.10
CA LEU A 242 -8.36 -0.78 7.41
C LEU A 242 -9.51 -0.78 8.42
N LEU A 243 -9.79 -1.93 9.02
CA LEU A 243 -10.82 -2.07 10.05
C LEU A 243 -10.27 -1.80 11.45
N GLU A 244 -9.09 -2.36 11.73
CA GLU A 244 -8.52 -2.41 13.08
C GLU A 244 -7.00 -2.41 13.01
N TYR A 245 -6.35 -1.76 13.98
CA TYR A 245 -4.92 -1.83 14.21
C TYR A 245 -4.66 -1.96 15.71
N ILE A 246 -3.93 -3.01 16.09
CA ILE A 246 -3.52 -3.35 17.45
C ILE A 246 -1.98 -3.30 17.49
N PRO A 247 -1.39 -2.24 18.07
CA PRO A 247 0.06 -2.15 18.25
C PRO A 247 0.59 -3.27 19.16
N ALA A 248 1.85 -3.68 18.97
CA ALA A 248 2.48 -4.76 19.74
C ALA A 248 2.42 -4.57 21.27
N ASN A 249 2.47 -3.32 21.74
CA ASN A 249 2.56 -2.99 23.17
C ASN A 249 1.20 -2.73 23.85
N SER A 250 0.07 -3.02 23.19
CA SER A 250 -1.26 -2.69 23.75
C SER A 250 -1.86 -3.76 24.67
N GLU A 251 -1.21 -4.91 24.88
CA GLU A 251 -1.73 -6.02 25.72
C GLU A 251 -1.50 -5.81 27.25
N GLY A 252 -1.39 -4.57 27.73
CA GLY A 252 -1.03 -4.26 29.12
C GLY A 252 -2.04 -3.45 29.96
N ASP A 253 -3.17 -3.04 29.39
CA ASP A 253 -4.12 -2.11 30.04
C ASP A 253 -5.53 -2.71 30.23
N GLU A 254 -5.65 -4.02 30.50
CA GLU A 254 -6.88 -4.64 31.02
C GLU A 254 -6.90 -4.74 32.55
#